data_AF-A0A090R8U0-F1
#
_entry.id   AF-A0A090R8U0-F1
#
_cell.length_a   1.000
_cell.length_b   1.000
_cell.length_c   1.000
_cell.angle_alpha   90.00
_cell.angle_beta   90.00
_cell.angle_gamma   90.00
#
_symmetry.space_group_name_H-M   'P 1'
#
loop_
_entity.id
_entity.type
_entity.pdbx_description
1 polymer ?
#
loop_
_entity_poly.entity_id
_entity_poly.type
_entity_poly.pdbx_seq_one_letter_code
_entity_poly.pdbx_strand_id
1 'polypeptide(L)'
;MPDRESNCVALAQAIDDKGTPELYTIPLDRPDHPPLALMPASEPDSLSMHWLFPQEEIEAGAWLVYSDNPQFGLRPLMWSKDLECLPAPSNGFEMAAGIGRRAERLEAFASVALDMAYDFTRPEWKYARTLLAFDHVPLTTFDLWRGVLRQPEFMLALLLNANKKEIDQVWKMDKQFPLLWYALKVTSAVKVTEAFYHYLLERLGEDMADVAQLRIQKKLAELVSYFPGWRHLPSYCNLSWAWLNRSRHWNPLHICSTCSIVEMRFLSARLMWHGQRFC
;
A
#
# COMPACT_ATOMS: atom_id res chain seq x y z
N MET A 1 17.83 21.59 7.07
CA MET A 1 17.67 21.14 8.45
C MET A 1 16.54 21.94 9.09
N PRO A 2 15.59 21.27 9.73
CA PRO A 2 14.57 21.95 10.51
C PRO A 2 15.19 22.59 11.75
N ASP A 3 15.02 23.89 11.92
CA ASP A 3 15.29 24.64 13.14
C ASP A 3 13.94 24.93 13.80
N ARG A 4 13.66 24.19 14.88
CA ARG A 4 12.39 24.28 15.60
C ARG A 4 12.32 25.47 16.53
N GLU A 5 13.47 26.02 16.94
CA GLU A 5 13.50 27.20 17.82
C GLU A 5 13.14 28.45 17.01
N SER A 6 13.68 28.55 15.81
CA SER A 6 13.42 29.67 14.89
C SER A 6 12.23 29.45 13.96
N ASN A 7 11.51 28.32 14.10
CA ASN A 7 10.40 27.92 13.23
C ASN A 7 10.75 28.00 11.74
N CYS A 8 11.94 27.55 11.37
CA CYS A 8 12.41 27.65 10.00
C CYS A 8 13.02 26.34 9.49
N VAL A 9 13.01 26.18 8.17
CA VAL A 9 13.71 25.12 7.47
C VAL A 9 14.86 25.76 6.73
N ALA A 10 16.10 25.42 7.10
CA ALA A 10 17.30 25.92 6.43
C ALA A 10 17.80 24.93 5.37
N LEU A 11 18.24 25.38 4.21
CA LEU A 11 19.00 24.54 3.27
C LEU A 11 20.46 24.99 3.26
N ALA A 12 21.36 24.06 3.57
CA ALA A 12 22.79 24.33 3.73
C ALA A 12 23.58 24.31 2.41
N GLN A 13 22.96 23.88 1.31
CA GLN A 13 23.62 23.82 0.01
C GLN A 13 23.28 25.09 -0.78
N ALA A 14 24.31 25.77 -1.26
CA ALA A 14 24.19 26.69 -2.37
C ALA A 14 23.51 25.93 -3.51
N ILE A 15 22.34 26.39 -3.89
CA ILE A 15 21.61 25.84 -5.03
C ILE A 15 22.26 26.47 -6.25
N ASP A 16 23.47 26.00 -6.55
CA ASP A 16 24.30 26.49 -7.63
C ASP A 16 23.49 26.43 -8.94
N ASP A 17 23.37 27.57 -9.61
CA ASP A 17 22.75 27.82 -10.92
C ASP A 17 21.26 27.44 -11.13
N LYS A 18 20.57 26.85 -10.15
CA LYS A 18 19.18 26.35 -10.31
C LYS A 18 18.09 27.26 -9.73
N GLY A 19 18.47 28.36 -9.08
CA GLY A 19 17.54 29.32 -8.46
C GLY A 19 17.03 28.89 -7.08
N THR A 20 16.05 29.62 -6.56
CA THR A 20 15.45 29.34 -5.23
C THR A 20 14.37 28.28 -5.35
N PRO A 21 14.42 27.19 -4.56
CA PRO A 21 13.42 26.13 -4.62
C PRO A 21 12.15 26.59 -3.92
N GLU A 22 11.02 26.19 -4.47
CA GLU A 22 9.74 26.26 -3.78
C GLU A 22 9.64 25.05 -2.84
N LEU A 23 9.33 25.34 -1.58
CA LEU A 23 9.10 24.32 -0.56
C LEU A 23 7.62 24.30 -0.20
N TYR A 24 7.13 23.09 0.01
CA TYR A 24 5.75 22.80 0.36
C TYR A 24 5.73 21.97 1.64
N THR A 25 4.66 22.12 2.41
CA THR A 25 4.36 21.28 3.56
C THR A 25 2.98 20.64 3.44
N ILE A 26 2.83 19.41 3.90
CA ILE A 26 1.55 18.68 3.90
C ILE A 26 1.46 17.80 5.16
N PRO A 27 0.28 17.65 5.78
CA PRO A 27 0.14 16.80 6.94
C PRO A 27 0.16 15.33 6.51
N LEU A 28 0.89 14.49 7.25
CA LEU A 28 1.09 13.08 6.90
C LEU A 28 -0.06 12.16 7.31
N ASP A 29 -0.92 12.59 8.22
CA ASP A 29 -2.17 11.92 8.59
C ASP A 29 -3.28 12.20 7.56
N ARG A 30 -3.27 13.38 6.94
CA ARG A 30 -4.16 13.77 5.84
C ARG A 30 -3.40 14.22 4.59
N PRO A 31 -2.67 13.30 3.91
CA PRO A 31 -1.88 13.65 2.75
C PRO A 31 -2.72 14.03 1.51
N ASP A 32 -4.05 14.07 1.64
CA ASP A 32 -5.01 14.55 0.65
C ASP A 32 -5.29 16.05 0.78
N HIS A 33 -4.82 16.71 1.84
CA HIS A 33 -4.90 18.17 1.97
C HIS A 33 -4.06 18.87 0.88
N PRO A 34 -4.50 20.03 0.37
CA PRO A 34 -3.68 20.85 -0.51
C PRO A 34 -2.33 21.19 0.16
N PRO A 35 -1.20 21.02 -0.54
CA PRO A 35 0.10 21.43 -0.01
C PRO A 35 0.11 22.92 0.28
N LEU A 36 0.71 23.30 1.41
CA LEU A 36 0.91 24.69 1.78
C LEU A 36 2.33 25.13 1.41
N ALA A 37 2.44 26.23 0.67
CA ALA A 37 3.73 26.78 0.27
C ALA A 37 4.42 27.47 1.46
N LEU A 38 5.69 27.16 1.68
CA LEU A 38 6.49 27.81 2.71
C LEU A 38 7.05 29.13 2.19
N MET A 39 6.98 30.17 3.02
CA MET A 39 7.49 31.50 2.65
C MET A 39 9.01 31.55 2.85
N PRO A 40 9.79 32.01 1.86
CA PRO A 40 11.21 32.26 2.06
C PRO A 40 11.39 33.39 3.08
N ALA A 41 12.24 33.18 4.08
CA ALA A 41 12.64 34.21 5.00
C ALA A 41 13.49 35.24 4.26
N SER A 42 13.16 36.52 4.42
CA SER A 42 13.89 37.61 3.80
C SER A 42 15.15 37.90 4.61
N GLU A 43 16.23 37.16 4.39
CA GLU A 43 17.55 37.51 4.91
C GLU A 43 18.50 37.89 3.76
N PRO A 44 18.94 39.16 3.68
CA PRO A 44 19.68 39.67 2.51
C PRO A 44 21.11 39.11 2.30
N ASP A 45 21.73 38.49 3.32
CA ASP A 45 23.19 38.30 3.36
C ASP A 45 23.66 36.89 3.76
N SER A 46 22.74 35.92 3.74
CA SER A 46 23.02 34.56 4.18
C SER A 46 23.30 33.63 3.00
N LEU A 47 24.43 32.90 3.05
CA LEU A 47 24.72 31.77 2.15
C LEU A 47 23.71 30.62 2.32
N SER A 48 22.91 30.62 3.39
CA SER A 48 21.81 29.69 3.63
C SER A 48 20.45 30.33 3.32
N MET A 49 19.65 29.62 2.54
CA MET A 49 18.24 29.96 2.33
C MET A 49 17.40 29.37 3.46
N HIS A 50 16.46 30.16 3.97
CA HIS A 50 15.55 29.78 5.05
C HIS A 50 14.11 29.91 4.60
N TRP A 51 13.25 28.99 5.04
CA TRP A 51 11.81 29.06 4.85
C TRP A 51 11.12 29.07 6.20
N LEU A 52 10.16 29.98 6.38
CA LEU A 52 9.35 30.06 7.58
C LEU A 52 8.32 28.93 7.58
N PHE A 53 8.24 28.24 8.72
CA PHE A 53 7.24 27.21 8.95
C PHE A 53 6.03 27.84 9.66
N PRO A 54 4.81 27.75 9.10
CA PRO A 54 3.65 28.50 9.56
C PRO A 54 3.01 27.84 10.78
N GLN A 55 3.67 27.97 11.94
CA GLN A 55 3.25 27.32 13.18
C GLN A 55 1.81 27.63 13.57
N GLU A 56 1.30 28.84 13.32
CA GLU A 56 -0.04 29.23 13.76
C GLU A 56 -1.16 28.66 12.87
N GLU A 57 -0.86 28.32 11.61
CA GLU A 57 -1.85 27.91 10.61
C GLU A 57 -2.07 26.39 10.56
N ILE A 58 -1.20 25.62 11.21
CA ILE A 58 -1.17 24.17 11.10
C ILE A 58 -1.64 23.47 12.38
N GLU A 59 -2.27 22.31 12.21
CA GLU A 59 -2.68 21.44 13.32
C GLU A 59 -1.49 20.64 13.90
N ALA A 60 -1.70 20.11 15.11
CA ALA A 60 -0.80 19.15 15.74
C ALA A 60 -0.59 17.92 14.82
N GLY A 61 0.65 17.48 14.68
CA GLY A 61 0.98 16.25 13.96
C GLY A 61 2.32 16.27 13.25
N ALA A 62 2.49 15.25 12.39
CA ALA A 62 3.66 15.08 11.55
C ALA A 62 3.40 15.66 10.16
N TRP A 63 4.31 16.51 9.70
CA TRP A 63 4.21 17.25 8.45
C TRP A 63 5.42 16.93 7.58
N LEU A 64 5.18 16.72 6.28
CA LEU A 64 6.25 16.48 5.31
C LEU A 64 6.58 17.79 4.61
N VAL A 65 7.83 18.22 4.73
CA VAL A 65 8.40 19.32 3.96
C VAL A 65 9.14 18.76 2.75
N TYR A 66 8.79 19.20 1.55
CA TYR A 66 9.38 18.71 0.31
C TYR A 66 9.40 19.80 -0.76
N SER A 67 10.09 19.51 -1.86
CA SER A 67 9.99 20.30 -3.10
C SER A 67 9.36 19.42 -4.17
N ASP A 68 8.46 19.98 -4.97
CA ASP A 68 7.86 19.33 -6.12
C ASP A 68 8.82 19.28 -7.32
N ASN A 69 9.95 19.97 -7.25
CA ASN A 69 10.91 20.02 -8.32
C ASN A 69 12.15 19.13 -8.03
N PRO A 70 12.24 17.95 -8.68
CA PRO A 70 13.30 16.99 -8.41
C PRO A 70 14.69 17.50 -8.84
N GLN A 71 14.79 18.55 -9.65
CA GLN A 71 16.06 19.10 -10.11
C GLN A 71 16.94 19.60 -8.95
N PHE A 72 16.32 20.00 -7.84
CA PHE A 72 17.01 20.46 -6.65
C PHE A 72 17.57 19.31 -5.80
N GLY A 73 17.14 18.06 -6.05
CA GLY A 73 17.63 16.89 -5.32
C GLY A 73 17.37 16.96 -3.81
N LEU A 74 16.39 17.77 -3.38
CA LEU A 74 16.13 18.00 -1.97
C LEU A 74 15.53 16.76 -1.33
N ARG A 75 16.15 16.35 -0.22
CA ARG A 75 15.60 15.26 0.58
C ARG A 75 14.40 15.77 1.37
N PRO A 76 13.22 15.12 1.27
CA PRO A 76 12.07 15.48 2.09
C PRO A 76 12.41 15.41 3.58
N LEU A 77 11.87 16.34 4.35
CA LEU A 77 12.10 16.51 5.77
C LEU A 77 10.80 16.31 6.55
N MET A 78 10.92 15.77 7.76
CA MET A 78 9.80 15.65 8.69
C MET A 78 9.81 16.84 9.64
N TRP A 79 8.67 17.52 9.74
CA TRP A 79 8.36 18.46 10.81
C TRP A 79 7.36 17.83 11.77
N SER A 80 7.46 18.13 13.05
CA SER A 80 6.54 17.60 14.07
C SER A 80 6.08 18.73 14.96
N LYS A 81 4.78 18.82 15.19
CA LYS A 81 4.14 19.81 16.06
C LYS A 81 3.23 19.09 17.05
N ASP A 82 3.35 19.42 18.34
CA ASP A 82 2.44 19.02 19.43
C ASP A 82 1.97 17.56 19.33
N LEU A 83 2.91 16.61 19.17
CA LEU A 83 2.58 15.20 18.91
C LEU A 83 1.78 14.56 20.07
N GLU A 84 1.92 15.11 21.28
CA GLU A 84 1.17 14.75 22.48
C GLU A 84 -0.32 15.15 22.40
N CYS A 85 -0.68 16.09 21.52
CA CYS A 85 -2.06 16.52 21.29
C CYS A 85 -2.73 15.75 20.15
N LEU A 86 -2.06 14.76 19.56
CA LEU A 86 -2.64 13.95 18.50
C LEU A 86 -3.88 13.17 19.01
N PRO A 87 -4.94 13.08 18.18
CA PRO A 87 -6.08 12.25 18.52
C PRO A 87 -5.68 10.78 18.61
N ALA A 88 -6.53 9.98 19.26
CA ALA A 88 -6.36 8.54 19.24
C ALA A 88 -6.37 8.01 17.79
N PRO A 89 -5.48 7.08 17.45
CA PRO A 89 -5.41 6.50 16.11
C PRO A 89 -6.72 5.81 15.71
N SER A 90 -7.14 6.02 14.47
CA SER A 90 -8.40 5.56 13.90
C SER A 90 -8.29 4.27 13.08
N ASN A 91 -7.07 3.88 12.71
CA ASN A 91 -6.80 2.70 11.89
C ASN A 91 -5.43 2.08 12.20
N GLY A 92 -5.15 0.91 11.60
CA GLY A 92 -3.94 0.14 11.85
C GLY A 92 -2.65 0.83 11.40
N PHE A 93 -2.69 1.64 10.34
CA PHE A 93 -1.50 2.39 9.89
C PHE A 93 -1.18 3.57 10.80
N GLU A 94 -2.18 4.27 11.33
CA GLU A 94 -1.99 5.30 12.35
C GLU A 94 -1.44 4.69 13.65
N MET A 95 -1.99 3.55 14.09
CA MET A 95 -1.46 2.78 15.20
C MET A 95 0.03 2.41 14.99
N ALA A 96 0.37 1.89 13.80
CA ALA A 96 1.74 1.53 13.47
C ALA A 96 2.67 2.74 13.46
N ALA A 97 2.23 3.88 12.89
CA ALA A 97 3.01 5.12 12.83
C ALA A 97 3.39 5.64 14.22
N GLY A 98 2.54 5.44 15.23
CA GLY A 98 2.80 5.82 16.62
C GLY A 98 3.88 5.02 17.34
N ILE A 99 4.35 3.89 16.77
CA ILE A 99 5.39 3.05 17.39
C ILE A 99 6.76 3.72 17.26
N GLY A 100 7.41 4.04 18.38
CA GLY A 100 8.71 4.72 18.37
C GLY A 100 9.86 3.88 17.81
N ARG A 101 9.95 2.59 18.18
CA ARG A 101 11.03 1.70 17.74
C ARG A 101 10.84 1.32 16.27
N ARG A 102 11.81 1.68 15.43
CA ARG A 102 11.74 1.49 13.96
C ARG A 102 11.42 0.06 13.54
N ALA A 103 12.07 -0.94 14.13
CA ALA A 103 11.86 -2.33 13.74
C ALA A 103 10.42 -2.78 14.00
N GLU A 104 9.88 -2.47 15.19
CA GLU A 104 8.51 -2.79 15.59
C GLU A 104 7.49 -2.02 14.74
N ARG A 105 7.76 -0.75 14.43
CA ARG A 105 6.92 0.05 13.53
C ARG A 105 6.81 -0.56 12.14
N LEU A 106 7.93 -0.97 11.55
CA LEU A 106 7.93 -1.60 10.22
C LEU A 106 7.19 -2.94 10.22
N GLU A 107 7.30 -3.72 11.31
CA GLU A 107 6.56 -4.96 11.48
C GLU A 107 5.06 -4.73 11.62
N ALA A 108 4.65 -3.72 12.39
CA ALA A 108 3.25 -3.35 12.51
C ALA A 108 2.65 -2.90 11.17
N PHE A 109 3.37 -2.10 10.38
CA PHE A 109 2.95 -1.76 9.02
C PHE A 109 2.79 -3.00 8.14
N ALA A 110 3.74 -3.94 8.22
CA ALA A 110 3.69 -5.18 7.45
C ALA A 110 2.48 -6.06 7.86
N SER A 111 2.20 -6.15 9.16
CA SER A 111 1.03 -6.87 9.69
C SER A 111 -0.28 -6.30 9.15
N VAL A 112 -0.46 -4.98 9.22
CA VAL A 112 -1.69 -4.33 8.72
C VAL A 112 -1.82 -4.50 7.20
N ALA A 113 -0.70 -4.40 6.46
CA ALA A 113 -0.70 -4.62 5.01
C ALA A 113 -1.07 -6.06 4.63
N LEU A 114 -0.63 -7.05 5.42
CA LEU A 114 -1.02 -8.44 5.20
C LEU A 114 -2.52 -8.63 5.38
N ASP A 115 -3.12 -8.04 6.41
CA ASP A 115 -4.57 -8.08 6.61
C ASP A 115 -5.31 -7.42 5.44
N MET A 116 -4.85 -6.24 5.00
CA MET A 116 -5.44 -5.54 3.85
C MET A 116 -5.38 -6.37 2.57
N ALA A 117 -4.36 -7.23 2.41
CA ALA A 117 -4.25 -8.09 1.23
C ALA A 117 -5.43 -9.07 1.08
N TYR A 118 -6.13 -9.35 2.18
CA TYR A 118 -7.28 -10.25 2.23
C TYR A 118 -8.58 -9.55 2.64
N ASP A 119 -8.54 -8.27 2.99
CA ASP A 119 -9.71 -7.45 3.30
C ASP A 119 -9.65 -6.09 2.59
N PHE A 120 -10.43 -5.98 1.51
CA PHE A 120 -10.51 -4.79 0.66
C PHE A 120 -11.47 -3.71 1.19
N THR A 121 -12.14 -3.96 2.32
CA THR A 121 -13.06 -3.00 2.96
C THR A 121 -12.37 -2.08 3.98
N ARG A 122 -11.13 -2.41 4.33
CA ARG A 122 -10.32 -1.70 5.31
C ARG A 122 -10.12 -0.20 5.00
N PRO A 123 -10.25 0.71 6.00
CA PRO A 123 -10.09 2.16 5.78
C PRO A 123 -8.68 2.57 5.37
N GLU A 124 -7.67 1.76 5.69
CA GLU A 124 -6.26 1.99 5.39
C GLU A 124 -5.96 2.11 3.88
N TRP A 125 -6.85 1.62 3.01
CA TRP A 125 -6.71 1.76 1.56
C TRP A 125 -6.69 3.22 1.09
N LYS A 126 -7.44 4.11 1.76
CA LYS A 126 -7.41 5.55 1.45
C LYS A 126 -6.01 6.09 1.69
N TYR A 127 -5.44 5.80 2.86
CA TYR A 127 -4.11 6.25 3.27
C TYR A 127 -3.01 5.79 2.31
N ALA A 128 -2.98 4.49 1.97
CA ALA A 128 -1.99 3.94 1.05
C ALA A 128 -2.05 4.61 -0.34
N ARG A 129 -3.26 4.84 -0.89
CA ARG A 129 -3.42 5.50 -2.19
C ARG A 129 -2.97 6.95 -2.17
N THR A 130 -3.27 7.67 -1.09
CA THR A 130 -2.85 9.07 -0.97
C THR A 130 -1.33 9.19 -0.94
N LEU A 131 -0.63 8.31 -0.20
CA LEU A 131 0.83 8.30 -0.21
C LEU A 131 1.44 7.85 -1.54
N LEU A 132 0.73 7.03 -2.32
CA LEU A 132 1.16 6.62 -3.66
C LEU A 132 1.07 7.76 -4.68
N ALA A 133 0.22 8.77 -4.42
CA ALA A 133 -0.03 9.88 -5.33
C ALA A 133 1.10 10.93 -5.36
N PHE A 134 2.07 10.87 -4.45
CA PHE A 134 3.22 11.78 -4.46
C PHE A 134 4.21 11.42 -5.57
N ASP A 135 4.15 12.16 -6.68
CA ASP A 135 5.03 11.96 -7.83
C ASP A 135 6.49 12.36 -7.57
N HIS A 136 6.72 13.33 -6.68
CA HIS A 136 8.03 13.97 -6.46
C HIS A 136 8.71 13.58 -5.15
N VAL A 137 7.99 12.87 -4.27
CA VAL A 137 8.53 12.35 -3.01
C VAL A 137 8.88 10.89 -3.23
N PRO A 138 10.16 10.47 -3.09
CA PRO A 138 10.51 9.06 -3.17
C PRO A 138 9.68 8.27 -2.17
N LEU A 139 9.10 7.14 -2.60
CA LEU A 139 8.26 6.32 -1.73
C LEU A 139 9.06 5.74 -0.56
N THR A 140 10.38 5.62 -0.74
CA THR A 140 11.33 5.29 0.33
C THR A 140 11.30 6.27 1.49
N THR A 141 10.70 7.46 1.35
CA THR A 141 10.53 8.44 2.43
C THR A 141 9.59 7.92 3.52
N PHE A 142 8.54 7.18 3.14
CA PHE A 142 7.52 6.72 4.06
C PHE A 142 7.87 5.34 4.64
N ASP A 143 7.83 5.23 5.98
CA ASP A 143 8.06 3.95 6.67
C ASP A 143 6.99 2.90 6.30
N LEU A 144 5.77 3.33 5.94
CA LEU A 144 4.74 2.46 5.37
C LEU A 144 5.31 1.59 4.25
N TRP A 145 5.81 2.22 3.17
CA TRP A 145 6.28 1.48 2.00
C TRP A 145 7.43 0.55 2.35
N ARG A 146 8.34 0.96 3.24
CA ARG A 146 9.44 0.10 3.71
C ARG A 146 8.95 -1.15 4.45
N GLY A 147 7.84 -1.07 5.17
CA GLY A 147 7.22 -2.20 5.85
C GLY A 147 6.48 -3.11 4.88
N VAL A 148 5.59 -2.54 4.05
CA VAL A 148 4.67 -3.32 3.20
C VAL A 148 5.37 -4.06 2.05
N LEU A 149 6.54 -3.61 1.60
CA LEU A 149 7.31 -4.31 0.56
C LEU A 149 7.78 -5.71 0.97
N ARG A 150 7.74 -6.03 2.26
CA ARG A 150 7.98 -7.38 2.78
C ARG A 150 6.80 -8.32 2.57
N GLN A 151 5.65 -7.79 2.16
CA GLN A 151 4.39 -8.51 2.01
C GLN A 151 3.98 -8.55 0.52
N PRO A 152 4.47 -9.53 -0.25
CA PRO A 152 4.16 -9.61 -1.68
C PRO A 152 2.65 -9.80 -1.95
N GLU A 153 1.90 -10.38 -1.02
CA GLU A 153 0.44 -10.46 -1.06
C GLU A 153 -0.23 -9.08 -1.10
N PHE A 154 0.23 -8.16 -0.26
CA PHE A 154 -0.28 -6.78 -0.25
C PHE A 154 0.04 -6.07 -1.56
N MET A 155 1.22 -6.30 -2.13
CA MET A 155 1.59 -5.70 -3.42
C MET A 155 0.69 -6.19 -4.56
N LEU A 156 0.34 -7.48 -4.59
CA LEU A 156 -0.67 -7.98 -5.52
C LEU A 156 -2.05 -7.36 -5.26
N ALA A 157 -2.48 -7.28 -4.00
CA ALA A 157 -3.76 -6.67 -3.65
C ALA A 157 -3.83 -5.19 -4.06
N LEU A 158 -2.75 -4.42 -3.84
CA LEU A 158 -2.61 -3.04 -4.26
C LEU A 158 -2.74 -2.93 -5.79
N LEU A 159 -2.02 -3.76 -6.55
CA LEU A 159 -2.15 -3.83 -8.00
C LEU A 159 -3.59 -4.16 -8.41
N LEU A 160 -4.23 -5.17 -7.82
CA LEU A 160 -5.63 -5.56 -8.10
C LEU A 160 -6.65 -4.46 -7.75
N ASN A 161 -6.36 -3.59 -6.79
CA ASN A 161 -7.22 -2.47 -6.39
C ASN A 161 -6.89 -1.15 -7.12
N ALA A 162 -5.75 -1.07 -7.80
CA ALA A 162 -5.25 0.14 -8.44
C ALA A 162 -5.99 0.54 -9.74
N ASN A 163 -6.07 1.83 -10.06
CA ASN A 163 -6.37 2.30 -11.41
C ASN A 163 -5.10 2.30 -12.29
N LYS A 164 -5.22 2.63 -13.58
CA LYS A 164 -4.08 2.62 -14.51
C LYS A 164 -2.92 3.54 -14.06
N LYS A 165 -3.22 4.75 -13.59
CA LYS A 165 -2.21 5.70 -13.09
C LYS A 165 -1.52 5.14 -11.84
N GLU A 166 -2.28 4.53 -10.93
CA GLU A 166 -1.75 3.91 -9.71
C GLU A 166 -0.85 2.71 -10.03
N ILE A 167 -1.20 1.88 -11.03
CA ILE A 167 -0.36 0.76 -11.49
C ILE A 167 1.03 1.27 -11.91
N ASP A 168 1.09 2.35 -12.69
CA ASP A 168 2.36 2.94 -13.11
C ASP A 168 3.21 3.41 -11.92
N GLN A 169 2.58 3.97 -10.87
CA GLN A 169 3.28 4.37 -9.65
C GLN A 169 3.79 3.18 -8.84
N VAL A 170 2.95 2.14 -8.67
CA VAL A 170 3.38 0.89 -8.03
C VAL A 170 4.55 0.28 -8.80
N TRP A 171 4.55 0.35 -10.13
CA TRP A 171 5.68 -0.14 -10.91
C TRP A 171 6.96 0.66 -10.75
N LYS A 172 6.88 1.97 -10.49
CA LYS A 172 8.09 2.73 -10.11
C LYS A 172 8.70 2.20 -8.81
N MET A 173 7.94 1.56 -7.91
CA MET A 173 8.49 0.94 -6.71
C MET A 173 9.49 -0.17 -7.04
N ASP A 174 9.30 -0.91 -8.13
CA ASP A 174 10.22 -1.96 -8.57
C ASP A 174 11.62 -1.42 -8.86
N LYS A 175 11.72 -0.16 -9.31
CA LYS A 175 12.99 0.55 -9.51
C LYS A 175 13.54 1.16 -8.22
N GLN A 176 12.67 1.54 -7.29
CA GLN A 176 13.05 2.22 -6.04
C GLN A 176 13.38 1.26 -4.90
N PHE A 177 12.94 0.00 -5.00
CA PHE A 177 13.09 -1.01 -3.97
C PHE A 177 13.44 -2.37 -4.58
N PRO A 178 14.19 -3.23 -3.87
CA PRO A 178 14.45 -4.60 -4.29
C PRO A 178 13.20 -5.48 -4.05
N LEU A 179 12.07 -5.15 -4.69
CA LEU A 179 10.83 -5.89 -4.54
C LEU A 179 10.95 -7.24 -5.24
N LEU A 180 10.86 -8.32 -4.47
CA LEU A 180 10.93 -9.68 -5.01
C LEU A 180 9.52 -10.18 -5.30
N TRP A 181 8.95 -9.79 -6.45
CA TRP A 181 7.68 -10.36 -6.95
C TRP A 181 7.71 -11.89 -7.02
N TYR A 182 8.90 -12.47 -7.20
CA TYR A 182 9.15 -13.91 -7.17
C TYR A 182 8.91 -14.57 -5.81
N ALA A 183 8.82 -13.80 -4.72
CA ALA A 183 8.49 -14.33 -3.39
C ALA A 183 6.99 -14.65 -3.24
N LEU A 184 6.14 -14.15 -4.14
CA LEU A 184 4.70 -14.42 -4.09
C LEU A 184 4.40 -15.88 -4.44
N LYS A 185 3.94 -16.65 -3.46
CA LYS A 185 3.47 -18.01 -3.69
C LYS A 185 2.18 -17.99 -4.50
N VAL A 186 2.05 -18.90 -5.47
CA VAL A 186 0.83 -19.06 -6.29
C VAL A 186 -0.40 -19.26 -5.40
N THR A 187 -0.29 -20.04 -4.33
CA THR A 187 -1.40 -20.28 -3.39
C THR A 187 -1.83 -19.02 -2.65
N SER A 188 -0.90 -18.14 -2.27
CA SER A 188 -1.24 -16.83 -1.70
C SER A 188 -1.89 -15.93 -2.74
N ALA A 189 -1.35 -15.89 -3.97
CA ALA A 189 -1.88 -15.08 -5.06
C ALA A 189 -3.34 -15.44 -5.41
N VAL A 190 -3.66 -16.74 -5.44
CA VAL A 190 -5.04 -17.21 -5.65
C VAL A 190 -5.95 -16.73 -4.52
N LYS A 191 -5.55 -16.86 -3.25
CA LYS A 191 -6.34 -16.40 -2.10
C LYS A 191 -6.59 -14.88 -2.10
N VAL A 192 -5.56 -14.08 -2.42
CA VAL A 192 -5.70 -12.62 -2.55
C VAL A 192 -6.70 -12.28 -3.67
N THR A 193 -6.62 -13.00 -4.79
CA THR A 193 -7.53 -12.80 -5.91
C THR A 193 -8.97 -13.22 -5.58
N GLU A 194 -9.15 -14.30 -4.82
CA GLU A 194 -10.46 -14.72 -4.28
C GLU A 194 -11.04 -13.68 -3.33
N ALA A 195 -10.24 -13.15 -2.40
CA ALA A 195 -10.66 -12.08 -1.50
C ALA A 195 -11.11 -10.83 -2.29
N PHE A 196 -10.37 -10.45 -3.33
CA PHE A 196 -10.76 -9.36 -4.21
C PHE A 196 -12.03 -9.65 -5.01
N TYR A 197 -12.22 -10.90 -5.46
CA TYR A 197 -13.45 -11.32 -6.12
C TYR A 197 -14.68 -11.19 -5.20
N HIS A 198 -14.58 -11.68 -3.96
CA HIS A 198 -15.66 -11.55 -2.98
C HIS A 198 -15.99 -10.07 -2.69
N TYR A 199 -14.97 -9.24 -2.53
CA TYR A 199 -15.14 -7.80 -2.38
C TYR A 199 -15.87 -7.15 -3.57
N LEU A 200 -15.57 -7.57 -4.81
CA LEU A 200 -16.27 -7.07 -5.99
C LEU A 200 -17.73 -7.52 -6.02
N LEU A 201 -18.04 -8.77 -5.63
CA LEU A 201 -19.41 -9.26 -5.56
C LEU A 201 -20.24 -8.48 -4.53
N GLU A 202 -19.69 -8.22 -3.35
CA GLU A 202 -20.37 -7.42 -2.32
C GLU A 202 -20.68 -6.00 -2.81
N ARG A 203 -19.79 -5.41 -3.62
CA ARG A 203 -19.97 -4.06 -4.17
C ARG A 203 -20.87 -3.98 -5.40
N LEU A 204 -20.85 -4.99 -6.27
CA LEU A 204 -21.57 -4.99 -7.54
C LEU A 204 -22.92 -5.73 -7.47
N GLY A 205 -23.11 -6.58 -6.47
CA GLY A 205 -24.20 -7.56 -6.39
C GLY A 205 -23.79 -8.93 -6.93
N GLU A 206 -24.37 -10.00 -6.36
CA GLU A 206 -24.02 -11.38 -6.73
C GLU A 206 -24.32 -11.72 -8.20
N ASP A 207 -25.33 -11.08 -8.79
CA ASP A 207 -25.74 -11.27 -10.19
C ASP A 207 -24.68 -10.78 -11.20
N MET A 208 -23.67 -10.04 -10.74
CA MET A 208 -22.60 -9.45 -11.56
C MET A 208 -21.28 -10.26 -11.48
N ALA A 209 -21.38 -11.55 -11.17
CA ALA A 209 -20.21 -12.42 -10.98
C ALA A 209 -19.34 -12.55 -12.23
N ASP A 210 -19.94 -12.65 -13.42
CA ASP A 210 -19.26 -12.66 -14.71
C ASP A 210 -18.49 -11.35 -14.98
N VAL A 211 -19.10 -10.20 -14.64
CA VAL A 211 -18.46 -8.88 -14.73
C VAL A 211 -17.27 -8.78 -13.78
N ALA A 212 -17.41 -9.25 -12.54
CA ALA A 212 -16.32 -9.29 -11.56
C ALA A 212 -15.16 -10.17 -12.06
N GLN A 213 -15.45 -11.37 -12.56
CA GLN A 213 -14.43 -12.28 -13.13
C GLN A 213 -13.73 -11.65 -14.32
N LEU A 214 -14.49 -11.06 -15.27
CA LEU A 214 -13.93 -10.41 -16.45
C LEU A 214 -13.01 -9.24 -16.06
N ARG A 215 -13.40 -8.45 -15.06
CA ARG A 215 -12.57 -7.34 -14.54
C ARG A 215 -11.25 -7.85 -13.97
N ILE A 216 -11.28 -8.91 -13.17
CA ILE A 216 -10.07 -9.51 -12.60
C ILE A 216 -9.20 -10.12 -13.69
N GLN A 217 -9.79 -10.86 -14.64
CA GLN A 217 -9.05 -11.47 -15.75
C GLN A 217 -8.31 -10.43 -16.60
N LYS A 218 -9.00 -9.34 -16.98
CA LYS A 218 -8.37 -8.23 -17.71
C LYS A 218 -7.17 -7.67 -16.93
N LYS A 219 -7.33 -7.53 -15.62
CA LYS A 219 -6.30 -6.99 -14.75
C LYS A 219 -5.11 -7.93 -14.60
N LEU A 220 -5.36 -9.22 -14.38
CA LEU A 220 -4.29 -10.22 -14.34
C LEU A 220 -3.56 -10.32 -15.68
N ALA A 221 -4.26 -10.23 -16.82
CA ALA A 221 -3.63 -10.23 -18.13
C ALA A 221 -2.71 -9.02 -18.33
N GLU A 222 -3.13 -7.84 -17.89
CA GLU A 222 -2.29 -6.64 -17.85
C GLU A 222 -1.06 -6.87 -16.96
N LEU A 223 -1.22 -7.43 -15.75
CA LEU A 223 -0.10 -7.73 -14.87
C LEU A 223 0.88 -8.76 -15.45
N VAL A 224 0.39 -9.77 -16.17
CA VAL A 224 1.24 -10.77 -16.86
C VAL A 224 2.08 -10.10 -17.96
N SER A 225 1.59 -9.02 -18.59
CA SER A 225 2.38 -8.28 -19.57
C SER A 225 3.60 -7.58 -18.93
N TYR A 226 3.47 -7.13 -17.69
CA TYR A 226 4.58 -6.57 -16.91
C TYR A 226 5.47 -7.68 -16.31
N PHE A 227 4.88 -8.82 -15.94
CA PHE A 227 5.57 -9.94 -15.31
C PHE A 227 5.16 -11.30 -15.89
N PRO A 228 5.87 -11.80 -16.92
CA PRO A 228 5.55 -13.07 -17.59
C PRO A 228 5.58 -14.29 -16.66
N GLY A 229 6.27 -14.21 -15.51
CA GLY A 229 6.31 -15.27 -14.51
C GLY A 229 4.94 -15.62 -13.91
N TRP A 230 3.95 -14.72 -13.98
CA TRP A 230 2.59 -14.94 -13.48
C TRP A 230 1.63 -15.50 -14.53
N ARG A 231 2.11 -15.90 -15.72
CA ARG A 231 1.28 -16.37 -16.84
C ARG A 231 0.23 -17.45 -16.49
N HIS A 232 0.50 -18.26 -15.46
CA HIS A 232 -0.38 -19.35 -15.04
C HIS A 232 -1.41 -18.94 -13.98
N LEU A 233 -1.24 -17.78 -13.34
CA LEU A 233 -2.13 -17.29 -12.30
C LEU A 233 -3.59 -17.14 -12.77
N PRO A 234 -3.88 -16.57 -13.97
CA PRO A 234 -5.25 -16.51 -14.47
C PRO A 234 -5.92 -17.89 -14.56
N SER A 235 -5.18 -18.92 -14.98
CA SER A 235 -5.68 -20.29 -15.08
C SER A 235 -6.02 -20.87 -13.71
N TYR A 236 -5.18 -20.65 -12.70
CA TYR A 236 -5.46 -21.10 -11.33
C TYR A 236 -6.67 -20.40 -10.72
N CYS A 237 -6.84 -19.08 -10.94
CA CYS A 237 -8.01 -18.35 -10.47
C CYS A 237 -9.31 -18.84 -11.12
N ASN A 238 -9.29 -19.09 -12.43
CA ASN A 238 -10.44 -19.65 -13.15
C ASN A 238 -10.86 -21.02 -12.61
N LEU A 239 -9.90 -21.89 -12.30
CA LEU A 239 -10.18 -23.20 -11.69
C LEU A 239 -10.80 -23.05 -10.30
N SER A 240 -10.30 -22.11 -9.49
CA SER A 240 -10.89 -21.84 -8.18
C SER A 240 -12.32 -21.32 -8.29
N TRP A 241 -12.58 -20.33 -9.15
CA TRP A 241 -13.94 -19.81 -9.33
C TRP A 241 -14.89 -20.84 -9.91
N ALA A 242 -14.44 -21.67 -10.86
CA ALA A 242 -15.24 -22.77 -11.39
C ALA A 242 -15.60 -23.78 -10.29
N TRP A 243 -14.71 -24.01 -9.33
CA TRP A 243 -14.99 -24.83 -8.16
C TRP A 243 -16.00 -24.12 -7.23
N LEU A 244 -15.76 -22.86 -6.84
CA LEU A 244 -16.65 -22.07 -5.99
C LEU A 244 -18.08 -21.98 -6.55
N ASN A 245 -18.22 -21.70 -7.85
CA ASN A 245 -19.51 -21.62 -8.51
C ASN A 245 -20.19 -22.99 -8.54
N ARG A 246 -19.45 -24.08 -8.77
CA ARG A 246 -20.03 -25.44 -8.77
C ARG A 246 -20.50 -25.83 -7.37
N SER A 247 -19.74 -25.51 -6.33
CA SER A 247 -20.12 -25.75 -4.92
C SER A 247 -21.36 -24.97 -4.49
N ARG A 248 -21.59 -23.77 -5.05
CA ARG A 248 -22.82 -22.99 -4.79
C ARG A 248 -24.07 -23.58 -5.45
N HIS A 249 -23.92 -24.30 -6.56
CA HIS A 249 -25.02 -24.96 -7.29
C HIS A 249 -25.26 -26.42 -6.84
N TRP A 250 -24.51 -26.90 -5.85
CA TRP A 250 -24.75 -28.21 -5.24
C TRP A 250 -26.02 -28.17 -4.38
N ASN A 251 -27.12 -28.63 -4.97
CA ASN A 251 -28.34 -28.97 -4.26
C ASN A 251 -28.16 -30.39 -3.68
N PRO A 252 -28.25 -30.65 -2.35
CA PRO A 252 -27.88 -31.94 -1.75
C PRO A 252 -28.74 -33.15 -2.12
N LEU A 253 -29.70 -33.02 -3.05
CA LEU A 253 -30.77 -34.00 -3.25
C LEU A 253 -30.61 -34.95 -4.44
N HIS A 254 -29.48 -34.93 -5.15
CA HIS A 254 -29.21 -35.94 -6.18
C HIS A 254 -27.79 -36.50 -6.08
N ILE A 255 -27.61 -37.45 -5.15
CA ILE A 255 -26.46 -38.36 -5.18
C ILE A 255 -26.71 -39.38 -6.30
N CYS A 256 -26.09 -39.15 -7.46
CA CYS A 256 -25.96 -40.17 -8.50
C CYS A 256 -24.71 -41.02 -8.18
N SER A 257 -24.93 -42.32 -7.98
CA SER A 257 -24.01 -43.30 -7.37
C SER A 257 -22.82 -43.74 -8.24
N THR A 258 -22.40 -42.96 -9.23
CA THR A 258 -21.33 -43.36 -10.17
C THR A 258 -20.16 -42.39 -10.29
N CYS A 259 -20.13 -41.29 -9.55
CA CYS A 259 -18.98 -40.36 -9.53
C CYS A 259 -18.06 -40.55 -8.31
N SER A 260 -17.78 -41.80 -7.94
CA SER A 260 -16.81 -42.12 -6.89
C SER A 260 -15.57 -42.71 -7.56
N ILE A 261 -14.53 -41.90 -7.81
CA ILE A 261 -13.11 -42.35 -7.87
C ILE A 261 -12.10 -41.21 -8.09
N VAL A 262 -12.50 -40.00 -8.53
CA VAL A 262 -11.52 -38.90 -8.76
C VAL A 262 -11.50 -37.81 -7.68
N GLU A 263 -12.54 -37.70 -6.84
CA GLU A 263 -12.66 -36.61 -5.84
C GLU A 263 -11.98 -36.87 -4.47
N MET A 264 -11.40 -38.05 -4.23
CA MET A 264 -10.83 -38.41 -2.91
C MET A 264 -9.32 -38.17 -2.73
N ARG A 265 -8.65 -37.38 -3.59
CA ARG A 265 -7.22 -37.04 -3.39
C ARG A 265 -6.93 -35.67 -2.81
N PHE A 266 -7.92 -34.78 -2.71
CA PHE A 266 -7.72 -33.45 -2.09
C PHE A 266 -8.21 -33.32 -0.64
N LEU A 267 -9.07 -34.24 -0.16
CA LEU A 267 -9.59 -34.22 1.21
C LEU A 267 -8.74 -35.00 2.24
N SER A 268 -7.76 -35.80 1.81
CA SER A 268 -6.90 -36.57 2.73
C SER A 268 -5.73 -35.78 3.33
N ALA A 269 -5.42 -34.56 2.85
CA ALA A 269 -4.26 -33.79 3.31
C ALA A 269 -4.58 -32.79 4.43
N ARG A 270 -5.85 -32.63 4.83
CA ARG A 270 -6.27 -31.61 5.82
C ARG A 270 -6.82 -32.17 7.14
N LEU A 271 -6.83 -33.50 7.31
CA LEU A 271 -7.29 -34.17 8.54
C LEU A 271 -6.20 -34.98 9.25
N MET A 272 -4.93 -34.87 8.84
CA MET A 272 -3.81 -35.66 9.41
C MET A 272 -2.76 -34.80 10.14
N TRP A 273 -3.12 -33.62 10.64
CA TRP A 273 -2.22 -32.74 11.40
C TRP A 273 -2.90 -32.07 12.62
N HIS A 274 -3.74 -32.84 13.33
CA HIS A 274 -4.07 -32.53 14.72
C HIS A 274 -4.29 -33.84 15.48
N GLY A 275 -3.23 -34.30 16.17
CA GLY A 275 -3.35 -35.37 17.15
C GLY A 275 -2.08 -36.19 17.32
N GLN A 276 -1.11 -35.69 18.09
CA GLN A 276 -0.57 -36.38 19.28
C GLN A 276 0.58 -35.59 19.94
N ARG A 277 0.43 -35.38 21.25
CA ARG A 277 1.49 -34.99 22.20
C ARG A 277 2.11 -36.27 22.80
N PHE A 278 3.33 -36.10 23.35
CA PHE A 278 4.13 -37.01 24.20
C PHE A 278 4.77 -38.18 23.44
N CYS A 279 6.08 -38.47 23.54
CA CYS A 279 7.09 -38.20 24.58
C CYS A 279 8.21 -37.25 24.17
#